data_AF-A0A2N5KI63-F1
#
_entry.id   AF-A0A2N5KI63-F1
#
_cell.length_a   1.000
_cell.length_b   1.000
_cell.length_c   1.000
_cell.angle_alpha   90.00
_cell.angle_beta   90.00
_cell.angle_gamma   90.00
#
_symmetry.space_group_name_H-M   'P 1'
#
loop_
_entity.id
_entity.type
_entity.pdbx_description
1 polymer ?
#
loop_
_entity_poly.entity_id
_entity_poly.type
_entity_poly.pdbx_seq_one_letter_code
_entity_poly.pdbx_strand_id
1 'polypeptide(L)' 'MKVYEAIGDTLSRLGVDTMFGLIGSGNFDLVHHMTENRGVAFRASRHEAASVGMATG' A
#
# COMPACT_ATOMS: atom_id res chain seq x y z
N MET A 1 -6.08 13.91 -11.30
CA MET A 1 -5.67 13.30 -10.02
C MET A 1 -6.84 12.54 -9.45
N LYS A 2 -6.76 11.22 -9.46
CA LYS A 2 -7.70 10.33 -8.77
C LYS A 2 -7.34 10.28 -7.28
N VAL A 3 -8.31 9.88 -6.46
CA VAL A 3 -8.14 9.85 -5.00
C VAL A 3 -6.99 8.93 -4.57
N TYR A 4 -6.85 7.75 -5.19
CA TYR A 4 -5.76 6.82 -4.83
C TYR A 4 -4.36 7.37 -5.14
N GLU A 5 -4.22 8.18 -6.20
CA GLU A 5 -2.95 8.82 -6.54
C GLU A 5 -2.57 9.82 -5.45
N ALA A 6 -3.52 10.68 -5.04
CA ALA A 6 -3.30 11.66 -3.98
C ALA A 6 -2.93 11.01 -2.64
N ILE A 7 -3.57 9.87 -2.30
CA ILE A 7 -3.24 9.09 -1.11
C ILE A 7 -1.82 8.54 -1.23
N GLY A 8 -1.49 7.85 -2.33
CA GLY A 8 -0.19 7.21 -2.48
C GLY A 8 0.97 8.21 -2.51
N ASP A 9 0.78 9.34 -3.17
CA ASP A 9 1.76 10.43 -3.24
C ASP A 9 2.02 11.04 -1.86
N THR A 10 0.96 11.18 -1.06
CA THR A 10 1.07 11.71 0.30
C THR A 10 1.81 10.72 1.21
N LEU A 11 1.46 9.44 1.17
CA LEU A 11 2.12 8.41 1.97
C LEU A 11 3.61 8.27 1.62
N SER A 12 3.93 8.26 0.33
CA SER A 12 5.33 8.21 -0.13
C SER A 12 6.12 9.44 0.34
N ARG A 13 5.54 10.65 0.26
CA ARG A 13 6.17 11.88 0.81
C ARG A 13 6.36 11.86 2.32
N LEU A 14 5.51 11.13 3.06
CA LEU A 14 5.65 10.93 4.50
C LEU A 14 6.69 9.86 4.86
N GLY A 15 7.33 9.23 3.87
CA GLY A 15 8.39 8.25 4.07
C GLY A 15 7.91 6.81 4.14
N VAL A 16 6.66 6.51 3.77
CA VAL A 16 6.20 5.12 3.66
C VAL A 16 6.92 4.44 2.50
N ASP A 17 7.70 3.41 2.82
CA ASP A 17 8.46 2.59 1.86
C ASP A 17 7.95 1.15 1.75
N THR A 18 7.06 0.73 2.65
CA THR A 18 6.53 -0.64 2.71
C THR A 18 5.01 -0.62 2.95
N MET A 19 4.29 -1.49 2.24
CA MET A 19 2.85 -1.70 2.40
C MET A 19 2.58 -3.18 2.73
N PHE A 20 1.76 -3.42 3.75
CA PHE A 20 1.29 -4.75 4.13
C PHE A 20 -0.18 -4.91 3.78
N GLY A 21 -0.58 -6.04 3.21
CA GLY A 21 -1.98 -6.21 2.86
C GLY A 21 -2.34 -7.50 2.13
N LEU A 22 -3.55 -7.48 1.59
CA LEU A 22 -4.08 -8.45 0.63
C LEU A 22 -4.51 -7.71 -0.62
N ILE A 23 -4.33 -8.36 -1.76
CA ILE A 23 -4.77 -7.85 -3.06
C ILE A 23 -6.26 -8.16 -3.22
N GLY A 24 -7.06 -7.13 -3.48
CA GLY A 24 -8.50 -7.25 -3.74
C GLY A 24 -8.97 -6.18 -4.72
N SER A 25 -10.06 -6.42 -5.44
CA SER A 25 -10.52 -5.51 -6.50
C SER A 25 -10.71 -4.06 -6.06
N GLY A 26 -11.01 -3.82 -4.77
CA GLY A 26 -11.12 -2.49 -4.19
C GLY A 26 -9.80 -1.74 -3.97
N ASN A 27 -8.64 -2.39 -4.10
CA ASN A 27 -7.34 -1.78 -3.82
C ASN A 27 -6.29 -1.91 -4.94
N PHE A 28 -6.62 -2.56 -6.07
CA PHE A 28 -5.67 -2.77 -7.18
C PHE A 28 -5.00 -1.48 -7.66
N ASP A 29 -5.78 -0.43 -7.92
CA ASP A 29 -5.25 0.84 -8.43
C ASP A 29 -4.28 1.50 -7.43
N LEU A 30 -4.61 1.47 -6.14
CA LEU A 30 -3.76 2.04 -5.10
C LEU A 30 -2.47 1.23 -4.94
N VAL A 31 -2.57 -0.10 -4.87
CA VAL A 31 -1.39 -0.96 -4.71
C VAL A 31 -0.48 -0.84 -5.93
N HIS A 32 -1.04 -0.86 -7.14
CA HIS A 32 -0.28 -0.67 -8.38
C HIS A 32 0.45 0.67 -8.40
N HIS A 33 -0.22 1.77 -8.09
CA HIS A 33 0.41 3.10 -8.02
C HIS A 33 1.53 3.15 -6.98
N MET A 34 1.31 2.53 -5.81
CA MET A 34 2.30 2.51 -4.74
C MET A 34 3.54 1.70 -5.12
N THR A 35 3.37 0.52 -5.75
CA THR A 35 4.51 -0.32 -6.15
C THR A 35 5.21 0.23 -7.38
N GLU A 36 4.49 0.49 -8.46
CA GLU A 36 5.08 0.81 -9.77
C GLU A 36 5.52 2.28 -9.87
N ASN A 37 4.74 3.22 -9.33
CA ASN A 37 5.01 4.65 -9.49
C ASN A 37 5.79 5.25 -8.32
N ARG A 38 5.68 4.66 -7.12
CA ARG A 38 6.32 5.16 -5.89
C ARG A 38 7.41 4.23 -5.34
N GLY A 39 7.57 3.02 -5.89
CA GLY A 39 8.62 2.09 -5.48
C GLY A 39 8.42 1.50 -4.08
N VAL A 40 7.21 1.56 -3.54
CA VAL A 40 6.87 1.02 -2.21
C VAL A 40 6.86 -0.50 -2.28
N ALA A 41 7.53 -1.16 -1.35
CA ALA A 41 7.57 -2.61 -1.26
C ALA A 41 6.23 -3.16 -0.75
N PHE A 42 5.54 -3.98 -1.55
CA PHE A 42 4.33 -4.66 -1.11
C PHE A 42 4.66 -6.03 -0.47
N ARG A 43 4.18 -6.25 0.75
CA ARG A 43 4.35 -7.48 1.53
C ARG A 43 2.97 -8.12 1.74
N ALA A 44 2.71 -9.18 0.98
CA ALA A 44 1.46 -9.92 1.09
C ALA A 44 1.35 -10.63 2.44
N SER A 45 0.13 -10.70 2.96
CA SER A 45 -0.22 -11.39 4.21
C SER A 45 -1.36 -12.39 3.96
N ARG A 46 -1.58 -13.35 4.87
CA ARG A 46 -2.60 -14.40 4.67
C ARG A 46 -4.03 -13.93 4.95
N HIS A 47 -4.18 -12.95 5.83
CA HIS A 47 -5.46 -12.38 6.24
C HIS A 47 -5.21 -10.96 6.77
N GLU A 48 -6.23 -10.12 6.73
CA GLU A 48 -6.15 -8.68 6.98
C GLU A 48 -5.62 -8.39 8.38
N ALA A 49 -6.00 -9.20 9.37
CA ALA A 49 -5.50 -9.06 10.74
C ALA A 49 -3.97 -9.24 10.84
N ALA A 50 -3.37 -10.09 9.99
CA ALA A 50 -1.92 -10.24 9.95
C ALA A 50 -1.27 -9.00 9.32
N SER A 51 -1.89 -8.38 8.31
CA SER A 51 -1.38 -7.13 7.72
C SER A 51 -1.25 -6.02 8.76
N VAL A 52 -2.27 -5.89 9.63
CA VAL A 52 -2.26 -4.90 10.72
C VAL A 52 -1.15 -5.19 11.73
N GLY A 53 -0.97 -6.45 12.12
CA GLY A 53 0.13 -6.85 13.00
C GLY A 53 1.51 -6.56 12.40
N MET A 54 1.69 -6.84 11.10
CA MET A 54 2.94 -6.56 10.38
C MET A 54 3.24 -5.06 10.29
N ALA A 55 2.23 -4.21 10.16
CA ALA A 55 2.40 -2.76 10.10
C ALA A 55 2.72 -2.12 11.47
N THR A 56 2.50 -2.84 12.57
CA THR A 56 2.78 -2.35 13.93
C THR A 56 4.23 -2.61 14.36
N GLY A 57 4.86 -3.66 13.83
CA GLY A 57 6.21 -4.09 14.18
C GLY A 57 7.28 -3.30 13.45
#